data_AF-A0A529VJH8-F1
#
_entry.id   AF-A0A529VJH8-F1
#
_cell.length_a   1.000
_cell.length_b   1.000
_cell.length_c   1.000
_cell.angle_alpha   90.00
_cell.angle_beta   90.00
_cell.angle_gamma   90.00
#
_symmetry.space_group_name_H-M   'P 1'
#
loop_
_entity.id
_entity.type
_entity.pdbx_description
1 polymer ?
#
loop_
_entity_poly.entity_id
_entity_poly.type
_entity_poly.pdbx_seq_one_letter_code
_entity_poly.pdbx_strand_id
1 'polypeptide(L)'
;TFIAAMQQDKIQAGMTTEPTITRLLKTGEAKVLVDMRTVEGTKAALGGTYPAASLYMQTEWVDAHKETVQKLANAFVKTLKFISTHSGAEIAEKMPKDYYVGDKEGYVKALDAGKAMFTPDG
;
A
#
# COMPACT_ATOMS: atom_id res chain seq x y z
N THR A 1 -14.54 11.58 -5.40
CA THR A 1 -13.65 10.62 -4.70
C THR A 1 -14.39 9.31 -4.51
N PHE A 2 -13.70 8.20 -4.21
CA PHE A 2 -14.35 6.90 -3.99
C PHE A 2 -15.46 6.98 -2.93
N ILE A 3 -15.18 7.62 -1.79
CA ILE A 3 -16.15 7.84 -0.70
C ILE A 3 -17.37 8.63 -1.19
N ALA A 4 -17.17 9.76 -1.86
CA ALA A 4 -18.29 10.57 -2.36
C ALA A 4 -19.14 9.80 -3.40
N ALA A 5 -18.53 8.93 -4.21
CA ALA A 5 -19.26 8.11 -5.17
C ALA A 5 -20.13 7.05 -4.48
N MET A 6 -19.65 6.42 -3.40
CA MET A 6 -20.46 5.53 -2.54
C MET A 6 -21.62 6.30 -1.89
N GLN A 7 -21.33 7.44 -1.25
CA GLN A 7 -22.34 8.25 -0.53
C GLN A 7 -23.45 8.80 -1.45
N GLN A 8 -23.12 9.08 -2.70
CA GLN A 8 -24.05 9.60 -3.70
C GLN A 8 -24.72 8.48 -4.52
N ASP A 9 -24.54 7.21 -4.12
CA ASP A 9 -25.06 6.02 -4.81
C ASP A 9 -24.68 5.94 -6.31
N LYS A 10 -23.53 6.53 -6.67
CA LYS A 10 -22.97 6.44 -8.03
C LYS A 10 -22.26 5.12 -8.27
N ILE A 11 -21.83 4.46 -7.19
CA ILE A 11 -21.26 3.11 -7.19
C ILE A 11 -21.82 2.33 -6.02
N GLN A 12 -22.07 1.03 -6.22
CA GLN A 12 -22.53 0.11 -5.18
C GLN A 12 -21.39 -0.79 -4.67
N ALA A 13 -20.28 -0.87 -5.41
CA ALA A 13 -19.08 -1.59 -5.05
C ALA A 13 -17.86 -1.00 -5.79
N GLY A 14 -16.65 -1.28 -5.30
CA GLY A 14 -15.42 -0.91 -5.98
C GLY A 14 -14.18 -1.43 -5.25
N MET A 15 -13.02 -1.33 -5.91
CA MET A 15 -11.72 -1.66 -5.34
C MET A 15 -11.00 -0.37 -4.93
N THR A 16 -10.45 -0.32 -3.72
CA THR A 16 -9.71 0.82 -3.19
C THR A 16 -8.64 0.37 -2.19
N THR A 17 -7.78 1.30 -1.74
CA THR A 17 -6.71 1.08 -0.76
C THR A 17 -6.89 1.94 0.49
N GLU A 18 -6.03 1.75 1.51
CA GLU A 18 -5.93 2.67 2.66
C GLU A 18 -5.53 4.09 2.23
N PRO A 19 -5.92 5.13 2.99
CA PRO A 19 -6.75 5.11 4.21
C PRO A 19 -8.27 5.07 3.92
N THR A 20 -8.68 4.93 2.65
CA THR A 20 -10.09 4.97 2.25
C THR A 20 -10.90 3.82 2.86
N ILE A 21 -10.31 2.61 2.94
CA ILE A 21 -10.93 1.43 3.56
C ILE A 21 -11.22 1.71 5.03
N THR A 22 -10.20 2.10 5.82
CA THR A 22 -10.35 2.40 7.25
C THR A 22 -11.45 3.43 7.49
N ARG A 23 -11.50 4.49 6.67
CA ARG A 23 -12.52 5.53 6.82
C ARG A 23 -13.95 5.01 6.59
N LEU A 24 -14.18 4.25 5.50
CA LEU A 24 -15.50 3.73 5.17
C LEU A 24 -16.01 2.68 6.17
N LEU A 25 -15.11 1.87 6.73
CA LEU A 25 -15.46 0.90 7.77
C LEU A 25 -15.80 1.61 9.09
N LYS A 26 -15.04 2.66 9.46
CA LYS A 26 -15.28 3.44 10.68
C LYS A 26 -16.63 4.16 10.66
N THR A 27 -17.08 4.63 9.50
CA THR A 27 -18.39 5.30 9.35
C THR A 27 -19.55 4.33 9.07
N GLY A 28 -19.27 3.04 8.87
CA GLY A 28 -20.29 2.04 8.54
C GLY A 28 -20.88 2.19 7.13
N GLU A 29 -20.25 3.00 6.27
CA GLU A 29 -20.73 3.28 4.91
C GLU A 29 -20.43 2.13 3.93
N ALA A 30 -19.50 1.24 4.27
CA ALA A 30 -19.19 0.07 3.46
C ALA A 30 -18.79 -1.13 4.32
N LYS A 31 -18.72 -2.30 3.68
CA LYS A 31 -18.13 -3.53 4.23
C LYS A 31 -17.15 -4.14 3.24
N VAL A 32 -16.17 -4.89 3.73
CA VAL A 32 -15.24 -5.63 2.87
C VAL A 32 -15.95 -6.83 2.26
N LEU A 33 -15.87 -6.96 0.92
CA LEU A 33 -16.35 -8.13 0.18
C LEU A 33 -15.23 -9.14 -0.09
N VAL A 34 -14.06 -8.62 -0.50
CA VAL A 34 -12.84 -9.40 -0.77
C VAL A 34 -11.67 -8.61 -0.20
N ASP A 35 -10.80 -9.27 0.56
CA ASP A 35 -9.59 -8.67 1.12
C ASP A 35 -8.35 -9.27 0.46
N MET A 36 -7.65 -8.47 -0.35
CA MET A 36 -6.39 -8.86 -1.00
C MET A 36 -5.16 -8.22 -0.33
N ARG A 37 -5.28 -7.75 0.91
CA ARG A 37 -4.15 -7.18 1.67
C ARG A 37 -3.25 -8.25 2.28
N THR A 38 -3.66 -9.51 2.28
CA THR A 38 -2.83 -10.65 2.68
C THR A 38 -2.48 -11.52 1.47
N VAL A 39 -1.37 -12.25 1.56
CA VAL A 39 -0.97 -13.21 0.52
C VAL A 39 -2.04 -14.29 0.37
N GLU A 40 -2.60 -14.74 1.48
CA GLU A 40 -3.67 -15.75 1.52
C GLU A 40 -4.95 -15.23 0.86
N GLY A 41 -5.36 -14.01 1.19
CA GLY A 41 -6.54 -13.37 0.61
C GLY A 41 -6.40 -13.14 -0.89
N THR A 42 -5.20 -12.75 -1.33
CA THR A 42 -4.87 -12.61 -2.75
C THR A 42 -4.94 -13.95 -3.49
N LYS A 43 -4.33 -15.01 -2.93
CA LYS A 43 -4.38 -16.35 -3.52
C LYS A 43 -5.80 -16.89 -3.61
N ALA A 44 -6.62 -16.64 -2.58
CA ALA A 44 -8.02 -17.04 -2.58
C ALA A 44 -8.83 -16.31 -3.67
N ALA A 45 -8.54 -15.02 -3.90
CA ALA A 45 -9.26 -14.21 -4.88
C ALA A 45 -8.80 -14.45 -6.33
N LEU A 46 -7.50 -14.65 -6.56
CA LEU A 46 -6.88 -14.61 -7.89
C LEU A 46 -6.19 -15.92 -8.32
N GLY A 47 -6.10 -16.92 -7.43
CA GLY A 47 -5.42 -18.19 -7.71
C GLY A 47 -3.90 -18.15 -7.61
N GLY A 48 -3.32 -17.01 -7.21
CA GLY A 48 -1.86 -16.83 -7.12
C GLY A 48 -1.47 -15.58 -6.34
N THR A 49 -0.17 -15.28 -6.29
CA THR A 49 0.31 -13.99 -5.78
C THR A 49 0.02 -12.89 -6.79
N TYR A 50 -0.18 -11.66 -6.30
CA TYR A 50 -0.43 -10.48 -7.14
C TYR A 50 0.60 -9.39 -6.81
N PRO A 51 1.58 -9.13 -7.69
CA PRO A 51 2.48 -8.01 -7.52
C PRO A 51 1.70 -6.70 -7.76
N ALA A 52 1.51 -5.92 -6.70
CA ALA A 52 0.70 -4.70 -6.76
C ALA A 52 1.49 -3.51 -7.33
N ALA A 53 2.38 -2.92 -6.52
CA ALA A 53 3.23 -1.82 -6.93
C ALA A 53 4.64 -2.35 -7.23
N SER A 54 5.19 -1.95 -8.38
CA SER A 54 6.55 -2.33 -8.78
C SER A 54 7.27 -1.13 -9.42
N LEU A 55 8.59 -1.07 -9.25
CA LEU A 55 9.43 -0.18 -10.03
C LEU A 55 9.63 -0.79 -11.42
N TYR A 56 9.11 -0.15 -12.45
CA TYR A 56 9.31 -0.55 -13.85
C TYR A 56 9.75 0.65 -14.68
N MET A 57 10.51 0.38 -15.73
CA MET A 57 11.10 1.38 -16.62
C MET A 57 11.14 0.79 -18.05
N GLN A 58 11.28 1.65 -19.06
CA GLN A 58 11.43 1.19 -20.44
C GLN A 58 12.73 0.39 -20.60
N THR A 59 12.68 -0.72 -21.35
CA THR A 59 13.84 -1.62 -21.56
C THR A 59 15.06 -0.87 -22.09
N GLU A 60 14.89 -0.05 -23.11
CA GLU A 60 16.00 0.74 -23.70
C GLU A 60 16.66 1.66 -22.67
N TRP A 61 15.87 2.24 -21.76
CA TRP A 61 16.40 3.09 -20.70
C TRP A 61 17.18 2.27 -19.68
N VAL A 62 16.66 1.09 -19.31
CA VAL A 62 17.34 0.18 -18.39
C VAL A 62 18.69 -0.25 -18.94
N ASP A 63 18.74 -0.60 -20.23
CA ASP A 63 19.96 -1.06 -20.89
C ASP A 63 21.01 0.06 -21.02
N ALA A 64 20.57 1.29 -21.27
CA ALA A 64 21.45 2.45 -21.39
C ALA A 64 21.90 3.04 -20.03
N HIS A 65 21.19 2.78 -18.92
CA HIS A 65 21.43 3.43 -17.61
C HIS A 65 21.60 2.42 -16.46
N LYS A 66 22.28 1.30 -16.72
CA LYS A 66 22.43 0.17 -15.76
C LYS A 66 22.86 0.60 -14.35
N GLU A 67 23.82 1.52 -14.24
CA GLU A 67 24.28 2.00 -12.92
C GLU A 67 23.17 2.74 -12.16
N THR A 68 22.44 3.63 -12.83
CA THR A 68 21.33 4.37 -12.23
C THR A 68 20.18 3.44 -11.86
N VAL A 69 19.82 2.50 -12.74
CA VAL A 69 18.80 1.47 -12.46
C VAL A 69 19.16 0.68 -11.20
N GLN A 70 20.41 0.22 -11.11
CA GLN A 70 20.85 -0.55 -9.95
C GLN A 70 20.79 0.28 -8.66
N LYS A 71 21.14 1.56 -8.71
CA LYS A 71 21.01 2.47 -7.56
C LYS A 71 19.55 2.64 -7.13
N LEU A 72 18.62 2.75 -8.09
CA LEU A 72 17.19 2.81 -7.80
C LEU A 72 16.69 1.50 -7.18
N ALA A 73 16.98 0.35 -7.78
CA ALA A 73 16.63 -0.96 -7.23
C ALA A 73 17.17 -1.13 -5.80
N ASN A 74 18.44 -0.78 -5.57
CA ASN A 74 19.05 -0.84 -4.24
C ASN A 74 18.34 0.07 -3.23
N ALA A 75 17.90 1.26 -3.63
CA ALA A 75 17.15 2.16 -2.76
C ALA A 75 15.81 1.55 -2.34
N PHE A 76 15.06 0.97 -3.29
CA PHE A 76 13.81 0.29 -2.99
C PHE A 76 14.01 -0.92 -2.07
N VAL A 77 14.98 -1.79 -2.35
CA VAL A 77 15.30 -2.95 -1.49
C VAL A 77 15.68 -2.52 -0.07
N LYS A 78 16.45 -1.43 0.09
CA LYS A 78 16.78 -0.89 1.42
C LYS A 78 15.54 -0.35 2.14
N THR A 79 14.63 0.33 1.43
CA THR A 79 13.38 0.81 2.00
C THR A 79 12.43 -0.33 2.39
N LEU A 80 12.33 -1.38 1.57
CA LEU A 80 11.54 -2.57 1.88
C LEU A 80 12.06 -3.26 3.16
N LYS A 81 13.39 -3.40 3.28
CA LYS A 81 14.04 -3.89 4.51
C LYS A 81 13.76 -2.99 5.72
N PHE A 82 13.76 -1.68 5.55
CA PHE A 82 13.39 -0.74 6.61
C PHE A 82 11.95 -0.97 7.07
N ILE A 83 11.00 -1.01 6.12
CA ILE A 83 9.58 -1.26 6.41
C ILE A 83 9.38 -2.59 7.14
N SER A 84 10.04 -3.67 6.69
CA SER A 84 9.87 -5.00 7.29
C SER A 84 10.43 -5.08 8.71
N THR A 85 11.49 -4.35 9.03
CA THR A 85 12.20 -4.43 10.32
C THR A 85 11.77 -3.39 11.37
N HIS A 86 11.07 -2.32 10.98
CA HIS A 86 10.65 -1.26 11.89
C HIS A 86 9.14 -1.27 12.15
N SER A 87 8.73 -0.71 13.28
CA SER A 87 7.32 -0.52 13.66
C SER A 87 6.63 0.56 12.81
N GLY A 88 5.30 0.53 12.76
CA GLY A 88 4.49 1.58 12.15
C GLY A 88 4.77 2.96 12.75
N ALA A 89 5.09 3.03 14.04
CA ALA A 89 5.49 4.26 14.71
C ALA A 89 6.80 4.83 14.15
N GLU A 90 7.85 4.00 14.06
CA GLU A 90 9.14 4.41 13.50
C GLU A 90 9.04 4.81 12.02
N ILE A 91 8.20 4.12 11.26
CA ILE A 91 7.91 4.49 9.86
C ILE A 91 7.18 5.84 9.83
N ALA A 92 6.16 6.06 10.66
CA ALA A 92 5.41 7.30 10.70
C ALA A 92 6.28 8.53 11.03
N GLU A 93 7.33 8.37 11.86
CA GLU A 93 8.29 9.46 12.11
C GLU A 93 9.12 9.86 10.89
N LYS A 94 9.23 9.00 9.87
CA LYS A 94 9.90 9.31 8.60
C LYS A 94 8.96 9.91 7.55
N MET A 95 7.66 9.96 7.82
CA MET A 95 6.65 10.43 6.87
C MET A 95 6.35 11.92 7.05
N PRO A 96 5.99 12.64 5.97
CA PRO A 96 5.49 14.00 6.09
C PRO A 96 4.24 14.06 6.96
N LYS A 97 4.12 15.12 7.77
CA LYS A 97 3.01 15.28 8.72
C LYS A 97 1.63 15.26 8.06
N ASP A 98 1.51 15.76 6.84
CA ASP A 98 0.24 15.84 6.14
C ASP A 98 -0.35 14.45 5.78
N TYR A 99 0.45 13.39 5.81
CA TYR A 99 0.02 12.04 5.45
C TYR A 99 -0.90 11.41 6.49
N TYR A 100 -0.78 11.78 7.76
CA TYR A 100 -1.66 11.25 8.80
C TYR A 100 -2.98 12.03 8.95
N VAL A 101 -3.17 13.16 8.22
CA VAL A 101 -4.45 13.91 8.15
C VAL A 101 -5.07 14.18 9.54
N GLY A 102 -4.22 14.58 10.50
CA GLY A 102 -4.63 14.85 11.89
C GLY A 102 -4.81 13.63 12.80
N ASP A 103 -4.68 12.40 12.30
CA ASP A 103 -4.81 11.14 13.06
C ASP A 103 -3.54 10.27 12.96
N LYS A 104 -2.50 10.66 13.71
CA LYS A 104 -1.22 9.93 13.73
C LYS A 104 -1.36 8.52 14.31
N GLU A 105 -2.21 8.32 15.31
CA GLU A 105 -2.39 7.00 15.93
C GLU A 105 -3.08 6.03 14.96
N GLY A 106 -4.14 6.47 14.27
CA GLY A 106 -4.79 5.69 13.23
C GLY A 106 -3.83 5.36 12.08
N TYR A 107 -2.97 6.29 11.70
CA TYR A 107 -1.94 6.08 10.69
C TYR A 107 -0.91 5.01 11.10
N VAL A 108 -0.42 5.04 12.33
CA VAL A 108 0.50 4.02 12.88
C VAL A 108 -0.15 2.64 12.86
N LYS A 109 -1.39 2.52 13.34
CA LYS A 109 -2.14 1.26 13.32
C LYS A 109 -2.32 0.72 11.90
N ALA A 110 -2.61 1.59 10.93
CA ALA A 110 -2.73 1.21 9.53
C ALA A 110 -1.39 0.73 8.94
N LEU A 111 -0.27 1.37 9.30
CA LEU A 111 1.07 0.93 8.89
C LEU A 111 1.43 -0.44 9.45
N ASP A 112 1.17 -0.69 10.74
CA ASP A 112 1.44 -1.99 11.37
C ASP A 112 0.60 -3.11 10.74
N ALA A 113 -0.68 -2.85 10.45
CA ALA A 113 -1.54 -3.80 9.77
C ALA A 113 -1.14 -4.01 8.30
N GLY A 114 -0.63 -2.97 7.64
CA GLY A 114 -0.40 -2.96 6.20
C GLY A 114 1.01 -3.36 5.76
N LYS A 115 2.02 -3.29 6.64
CA LYS A 115 3.43 -3.53 6.25
C LYS A 115 3.69 -4.94 5.69
N ALA A 116 2.85 -5.93 6.02
CA ALA A 116 2.94 -7.28 5.49
C ALA A 116 2.64 -7.38 3.98
N MET A 117 2.03 -6.34 3.39
CA MET A 117 1.81 -6.26 1.93
C MET A 117 3.10 -6.01 1.14
N PHE A 118 4.15 -5.46 1.76
CA PHE A 118 5.40 -5.17 1.09
C PHE A 118 6.31 -6.40 1.09
N THR A 119 6.95 -6.68 -0.06
CA THR A 119 7.96 -7.75 -0.13
C THR A 119 9.17 -7.37 0.74
N PRO A 120 9.85 -8.34 1.39
CA PRO A 120 10.96 -8.03 2.28
C PRO A 120 12.24 -7.63 1.54
N ASP A 121 12.38 -7.98 0.27
CA ASP A 121 13.66 -7.96 -0.46
C ASP A 121 13.58 -7.58 -1.94
N GLY A 122 12.40 -7.25 -2.47
CA GLY A 122 12.20 -6.89 -3.88
C GLY A 122 11.34 -7.91 -4.60
#